data_AF-A0A7W2AR12-F1
#
_entry.id   AF-A0A7W2AR12-F1
#
_cell.length_a   1.000
_cell.length_b   1.000
_cell.length_c   1.000
_cell.angle_alpha   90.00
_cell.angle_beta   90.00
_cell.angle_gamma   90.00
#
_symmetry.space_group_name_H-M   'P 1'
#
loop_
_entity.id
_entity.type
_entity.pdbx_description
1 polymer ?
#
loop_
_entity_poly.entity_id
_entity_poly.type
_entity_poly.pdbx_seq_one_letter_code
_entity_poly.pdbx_strand_id
1 'polypeptide(L)'
;MALGKMTKHNQMLKHPVLRKYIPETHWHTRKGLFQMLKSYSCVFIKPNHGTGGTGIIRIKRTSNGYQVRYGKRRTVVRNHSFLHRVVQSCQKLSQRYLVQQGLHLAKYNGRIFDIRSYMQKPHSKWVVSGMVARVAAPNHYLTNYHKGGHGEPLDKVLAHLFKSNRRKVNNRLNLIKKLSHMIAKTLNKRYSHICELGIDFVIEKNGRLWILEANTRPGYQLFSHLPDQTMFRKIRKNKCLIRTRHT
;
A
#
# COMPACT_ATOMS: atom_id res chain seq x y z
N MET A 1 -0.22 -19.37 -8.28
CA MET A 1 0.17 -18.72 -7.00
C MET A 1 0.00 -17.20 -7.08
N ALA A 2 -0.21 -16.51 -5.95
CA ALA A 2 -0.26 -15.04 -5.94
C ALA A 2 1.13 -14.44 -6.18
N LEU A 3 1.23 -13.39 -7.00
CA LEU A 3 2.51 -12.73 -7.30
C LEU A 3 3.08 -12.05 -6.05
N GLY A 4 4.37 -12.28 -5.79
CA GLY A 4 5.13 -11.64 -4.71
C GLY A 4 5.24 -10.13 -4.87
N LYS A 5 5.38 -9.42 -3.74
CA LYS A 5 5.48 -7.95 -3.70
C LYS A 5 6.64 -7.43 -4.55
N MET A 6 7.82 -8.03 -4.45
CA MET A 6 9.00 -7.59 -5.20
C MET A 6 8.84 -7.81 -6.71
N THR A 7 8.20 -8.90 -7.13
CA THR A 7 7.92 -9.17 -8.55
C THR A 7 7.09 -8.06 -9.18
N LYS A 8 6.00 -7.66 -8.51
CA LYS A 8 5.13 -6.57 -8.99
C LYS A 8 5.83 -5.22 -8.91
N HIS A 9 6.58 -4.97 -7.83
CA HIS A 9 7.39 -3.77 -7.65
C HIS A 9 8.38 -3.58 -8.81
N ASN A 10 9.19 -4.60 -9.12
CA ASN A 10 10.16 -4.56 -10.21
C ASN A 10 9.50 -4.36 -11.57
N GLN A 11 8.34 -4.98 -11.81
CA GLN A 11 7.60 -4.78 -13.04
C GLN A 11 7.10 -3.33 -13.20
N MET A 12 6.65 -2.70 -12.11
CA MET A 12 6.24 -1.29 -12.12
C MET A 12 7.44 -0.33 -12.22
N LEU A 13 8.59 -0.65 -11.61
CA LEU A 13 9.82 0.16 -11.70
C LEU A 13 10.35 0.30 -13.13
N LYS A 14 10.14 -0.71 -13.99
CA LYS A 14 10.51 -0.63 -15.42
C LYS A 14 9.72 0.44 -16.18
N HIS A 15 8.59 0.89 -15.66
CA HIS A 15 7.79 1.91 -16.33
C HIS A 15 8.29 3.33 -15.96
N PRO A 16 8.69 4.16 -16.94
CA PRO A 16 9.40 5.43 -16.70
C PRO A 16 8.59 6.47 -15.91
N VAL A 17 7.26 6.47 -16.06
CA VAL A 17 6.36 7.30 -15.26
C VAL A 17 6.15 6.74 -13.84
N LEU A 18 5.86 5.44 -13.70
CA LEU A 18 5.50 4.84 -12.40
C LEU A 18 6.68 4.89 -11.42
N ARG A 19 7.92 4.70 -11.88
CA ARG A 19 9.12 4.68 -11.01
C ARG A 19 9.23 5.91 -10.10
N LYS A 20 8.77 7.08 -10.55
CA LYS A 20 8.80 8.35 -9.80
C LYS A 20 7.90 8.35 -8.56
N TYR A 21 6.92 7.45 -8.53
CA TYR A 21 5.91 7.32 -7.48
C TYR A 21 6.14 6.07 -6.62
N ILE A 22 7.22 5.33 -6.80
CA ILE A 22 7.45 4.08 -6.08
C ILE A 22 8.54 4.32 -5.01
N PRO A 23 8.26 4.03 -3.73
CA PRO A 23 9.25 4.21 -2.67
C PRO A 23 10.42 3.24 -2.88
N GLU A 24 11.62 3.67 -2.49
CA GLU A 24 12.81 2.82 -2.63
C GLU A 24 12.61 1.50 -1.86
N THR A 25 12.85 0.38 -2.54
CA THR A 25 12.60 -0.96 -2.00
C THR A 25 13.67 -1.92 -2.50
N HIS A 26 14.24 -2.70 -1.59
CA HIS A 26 15.24 -3.71 -1.88
C HIS A 26 14.90 -5.03 -1.23
N TRP A 27 15.55 -6.11 -1.66
CA TRP A 27 15.57 -7.34 -0.88
C TRP A 27 16.19 -7.07 0.49
N HIS A 28 15.57 -7.58 1.54
CA HIS A 28 16.07 -7.39 2.89
C HIS A 28 17.32 -8.26 3.11
N THR A 29 18.43 -7.59 3.41
CA THR A 29 19.66 -8.17 3.93
C THR A 29 20.12 -7.34 5.12
N ARG A 30 21.04 -7.86 5.94
CA ARG A 30 21.65 -7.10 7.04
C ARG A 30 22.25 -5.78 6.53
N LYS A 31 23.12 -5.86 5.50
CA LYS A 31 23.77 -4.70 4.89
C LYS A 31 22.76 -3.72 4.28
N GLY A 32 21.80 -4.22 3.51
CA GLY A 32 20.78 -3.41 2.86
C GLY A 32 19.85 -2.68 3.85
N LEU A 33 19.54 -3.31 4.99
CA LEU A 33 18.79 -2.65 6.07
C LEU A 33 19.54 -1.43 6.61
N PHE A 34 20.83 -1.57 6.94
CA PHE A 34 21.62 -0.47 7.50
C PHE A 34 21.88 0.63 6.47
N GLN A 35 22.09 0.28 5.20
CA GLN A 35 22.16 1.26 4.11
C GLN A 35 20.86 2.07 4.01
N MET A 36 19.71 1.40 4.01
CA MET A 36 18.41 2.07 4.00
C MET A 36 18.18 2.95 5.24
N LEU A 37 18.63 2.53 6.43
CA LEU A 37 18.54 3.32 7.67
C LEU A 37 19.51 4.52 7.72
N LYS A 38 20.58 4.50 6.92
CA LYS A 38 21.46 5.66 6.72
C LYS A 38 20.75 6.73 5.89
N SER A 39 20.07 6.32 4.82
CA SER A 39 19.35 7.23 3.91
C SER A 39 17.99 7.68 4.46
N TYR A 40 17.31 6.84 5.23
CA TYR A 40 15.93 7.07 5.68
C TYR A 40 15.78 6.91 7.19
N SER A 41 15.12 7.90 7.82
CA SER A 41 14.83 7.89 9.26
C SER A 41 13.87 6.79 9.69
N CYS A 42 13.10 6.24 8.75
CA CYS A 42 12.17 5.15 8.98
C CYS A 42 12.21 4.19 7.79
N VAL A 43 12.14 2.88 8.07
CA VAL A 43 12.03 1.83 7.06
C VAL A 43 11.00 0.79 7.51
N PHE A 44 10.48 0.06 6.54
CA PHE A 44 9.56 -1.06 6.75
C PHE A 44 10.16 -2.33 6.17
N ILE A 45 10.24 -3.37 6.99
CA ILE A 45 10.57 -4.72 6.54
C ILE A 45 9.25 -5.47 6.34
N LYS A 46 9.03 -6.01 5.14
CA LYS A 46 7.77 -6.63 4.73
C LYS A 46 8.01 -8.01 4.15
N PRO A 47 7.18 -9.02 4.47
CA PRO A 47 7.29 -10.33 3.84
C PRO A 47 6.89 -10.23 2.36
N ASN A 48 7.64 -10.89 1.47
CA ASN A 48 7.39 -10.84 0.02
C ASN A 48 6.01 -11.39 -0.36
N HIS A 49 5.51 -12.36 0.40
CA HIS A 49 4.16 -12.91 0.30
C HIS A 49 3.39 -12.64 1.60
N GLY A 50 2.07 -12.76 1.58
CA GLY A 50 1.22 -12.47 2.74
C GLY A 50 0.47 -11.15 2.62
N THR A 51 -0.55 -11.01 3.46
CA THR A 51 -1.63 -10.02 3.34
C THR A 51 -1.89 -9.34 4.70
N GLY A 52 -2.72 -8.29 4.70
CA GLY A 52 -3.20 -7.65 5.94
C GLY A 52 -2.12 -7.01 6.83
N GLY A 53 -0.95 -6.72 6.26
CA GLY A 53 0.18 -6.17 7.00
C GLY A 53 0.71 -7.08 8.12
N THR A 54 0.39 -8.37 8.11
CA THR A 54 1.01 -9.36 8.99
C THR A 54 2.47 -9.56 8.60
N GLY A 55 3.36 -9.72 9.59
CA GLY A 55 4.79 -9.84 9.35
C GLY A 55 5.52 -8.52 9.08
N ILE A 56 4.84 -7.36 9.08
CA ILE A 56 5.47 -6.06 8.83
C ILE A 56 6.15 -5.54 10.10
N ILE A 57 7.45 -5.28 9.98
CA ILE A 57 8.29 -4.67 11.02
C ILE A 57 8.56 -3.23 10.60
N ARG A 58 8.32 -2.27 11.50
CA ARG A 58 8.70 -0.87 11.28
C ARG A 58 9.92 -0.54 12.14
N ILE A 59 10.94 0.04 11.54
CA ILE A 59 12.15 0.48 12.25
C ILE A 59 12.27 1.98 12.04
N LYS A 60 12.33 2.74 13.14
CA LYS A 60 12.57 4.18 13.13
C LYS A 60 13.88 4.47 13.84
N ARG A 61 14.77 5.21 13.19
CA ARG A 61 15.98 5.75 13.83
C ARG A 61 15.58 6.84 14.83
N THR A 62 16.17 6.79 16.01
CA THR A 62 16.02 7.79 17.08
C THR A 62 17.39 8.41 17.37
N SER A 63 17.44 9.42 18.23
CA SER A 63 18.72 10.00 18.70
C SER A 63 19.63 8.94 19.32
N ASN A 64 19.05 8.02 20.10
CA ASN A 64 19.79 7.04 20.90
C ASN A 64 19.69 5.59 20.36
N GLY A 65 19.47 5.43 19.04
CA GLY A 65 19.42 4.11 18.39
C GLY A 65 18.20 3.91 17.50
N TYR A 66 17.42 2.86 17.76
CA TYR A 66 16.31 2.43 16.91
C TYR A 66 15.09 2.02 17.72
N GLN A 67 13.93 2.42 17.24
CA GLN A 67 12.64 1.91 17.68
C GLN A 67 12.12 0.89 16.67
N VAL A 68 11.95 -0.35 17.10
CA VAL A 68 11.32 -1.44 16.34
C VAL A 68 9.86 -1.57 16.78
N ARG A 69 8.93 -1.66 15.81
CA ARG A 69 7.54 -2.06 16.04
C ARG A 69 7.19 -3.29 15.23
N TYR A 70 6.62 -4.29 15.89
CA TYR A 70 6.10 -5.51 15.28
C TYR A 70 4.74 -5.85 15.91
N GLY A 71 3.66 -5.63 15.16
CA GLY A 71 2.31 -5.70 15.71
C GLY A 71 2.12 -4.68 16.83
N LYS A 72 1.65 -5.12 18.00
CA LYS A 72 1.53 -4.26 19.19
C LYS A 72 2.87 -4.08 19.93
N ARG A 73 3.85 -4.96 19.70
CA ARG A 73 5.16 -4.92 20.39
C ARG A 73 5.97 -3.71 19.93
N ARG A 74 6.60 -3.05 20.90
CA ARG A 74 7.55 -1.94 20.71
C ARG A 74 8.82 -2.27 21.47
N THR A 75 9.95 -2.20 20.78
CA THR A 75 11.28 -2.45 21.37
C THR A 75 12.20 -1.31 20.98
N VAL A 76 13.02 -0.85 21.92
CA VAL A 76 14.06 0.15 21.67
C VAL A 76 15.42 -0.55 21.78
N VAL A 77 16.28 -0.33 20.80
CA VAL A 77 17.60 -0.96 20.71
C VAL A 77 18.65 0.11 20.41
N ARG A 78 19.80 0.05 21.07
CA ARG A 78 20.85 1.08 20.93
C ARG A 78 21.90 0.73 19.88
N ASN A 79 22.20 -0.55 19.67
CA ASN A 79 23.26 -1.01 18.77
C ASN A 79 22.73 -1.82 17.57
N HIS A 80 23.54 -1.87 16.51
CA HIS A 80 23.21 -2.56 15.26
C HIS A 80 23.05 -4.07 15.41
N SER A 81 23.91 -4.72 16.20
CA SER A 81 23.89 -6.17 16.38
C SER A 81 22.58 -6.64 17.03
N PHE A 82 22.12 -5.93 18.06
CA PHE A 82 20.87 -6.23 18.73
C PHE A 82 19.65 -5.90 17.87
N LEU A 83 19.68 -4.81 17.10
CA LEU A 83 18.65 -4.53 16.10
C LEU A 83 18.47 -5.70 15.13
N HIS A 84 19.57 -6.24 14.62
CA HIS A 84 19.52 -7.36 13.69
C HIS A 84 18.88 -8.60 14.32
N ARG A 85 19.26 -8.96 15.55
CA ARG A 85 18.67 -10.09 16.29
C ARG A 85 17.16 -9.92 16.51
N VAL A 86 16.72 -8.71 16.90
CA VAL A 86 15.29 -8.40 17.08
C VAL A 86 14.52 -8.49 15.76
N VAL A 87 15.12 -8.07 14.65
CA VAL A 87 14.50 -8.20 13.32
C VAL A 87 14.38 -9.66 12.92
N GLN A 88 15.43 -10.46 13.11
CA GLN A 88 15.44 -11.89 12.78
C GLN A 88 14.40 -12.66 13.59
N SER A 89 14.23 -12.36 14.88
CA SER A 89 13.22 -13.04 15.73
C SER A 89 11.77 -12.74 15.33
N CYS A 90 11.54 -11.69 14.53
CA CYS A 90 10.22 -11.36 13.98
C CYS A 90 9.97 -12.01 12.60
N GLN A 91 11.00 -12.62 11.99
CA GLN A 91 10.95 -13.14 10.62
C GLN A 91 10.67 -14.64 10.59
N LYS A 92 9.92 -15.07 9.57
CA LYS A 92 9.75 -16.50 9.26
C LYS A 92 10.88 -16.97 8.37
N LEU A 93 11.60 -18.02 8.78
CA LEU A 93 12.75 -18.57 8.03
C LEU A 93 12.38 -19.02 6.61
N SER A 94 11.17 -19.54 6.42
CA SER A 94 10.66 -20.00 5.11
C SER A 94 10.30 -18.86 4.14
N GLN A 95 10.56 -17.60 4.50
CA GLN A 95 10.07 -16.46 3.74
C GLN A 95 11.13 -15.38 3.51
N ARG A 96 11.22 -14.91 2.26
CA ARG A 96 12.02 -13.72 1.91
C ARG A 96 11.30 -12.43 2.30
N TYR A 97 12.07 -11.46 2.77
CA TYR A 97 11.60 -10.13 3.17
C TYR A 97 12.17 -9.04 2.27
N LEU A 98 11.48 -7.90 2.23
CA LEU A 98 11.86 -6.68 1.54
C LEU A 98 12.11 -5.58 2.58
N VAL A 99 13.04 -4.67 2.32
CA VAL A 99 13.19 -3.42 3.07
C VAL A 99 12.72 -2.27 2.18
N GLN A 100 11.82 -1.43 2.69
CA GLN A 100 11.20 -0.34 1.96
C GLN A 100 11.32 0.97 2.75
N GLN A 101 11.53 2.07 2.03
CA GLN A 101 11.53 3.42 2.57
C GLN A 101 10.25 3.71 3.37
N GLY A 102 10.42 4.27 4.57
CA GLY A 102 9.32 4.84 5.34
C GLY A 102 9.00 6.25 4.88
N LEU A 103 7.70 6.54 4.73
CA LEU A 103 7.20 7.81 4.19
C LEU A 103 6.60 8.68 5.31
N HIS A 104 6.66 10.00 5.15
CA HIS A 104 6.10 10.97 6.09
C HIS A 104 4.63 11.24 5.75
N LEU A 105 3.78 10.26 6.08
CA LEU A 105 2.38 10.22 5.68
C LEU A 105 1.57 11.41 6.21
N ALA A 106 0.69 11.92 5.34
CA ALA A 106 -0.40 12.79 5.70
C ALA A 106 -1.37 12.08 6.65
N LYS A 107 -2.15 12.88 7.38
CA LYS A 107 -3.12 12.40 8.34
C LYS A 107 -4.49 13.01 8.04
N TYR A 108 -5.53 12.25 8.36
CA TYR A 108 -6.92 12.67 8.36
C TYR A 108 -7.42 12.50 9.79
N ASN A 109 -7.88 13.60 10.42
CA ASN A 109 -8.28 13.62 11.84
C ASN A 109 -7.24 12.96 12.77
N GLY A 110 -5.96 13.30 12.58
CA GLY A 110 -4.84 12.80 13.37
C GLY A 110 -4.38 11.36 13.07
N ARG A 111 -5.11 10.63 12.22
CA ARG A 111 -4.85 9.22 11.87
C ARG A 111 -4.25 9.11 10.48
N ILE A 112 -3.33 8.16 10.28
CA ILE A 112 -2.81 7.86 8.95
C ILE A 112 -3.90 7.22 8.09
N PHE A 113 -3.84 7.45 6.79
CA PHE A 113 -4.71 6.82 5.82
C PHE A 113 -3.91 6.39 4.59
N ASP A 114 -4.46 5.43 3.87
CA ASP A 114 -4.05 5.13 2.51
C ASP A 114 -5.27 5.19 1.58
N ILE A 115 -5.05 5.04 0.29
CA ILE A 115 -6.08 5.11 -0.74
C ILE A 115 -6.08 3.77 -1.47
N ARG A 116 -7.20 3.05 -1.41
CA ARG A 116 -7.45 1.85 -2.19
C ARG A 116 -8.16 2.25 -3.49
N SER A 117 -7.51 1.98 -4.62
CA SER A 117 -8.14 1.96 -5.95
C SER A 117 -8.40 0.51 -6.35
N TYR A 118 -9.67 0.12 -6.47
CA TYR A 118 -10.08 -1.21 -6.91
C TYR A 118 -10.33 -1.21 -8.42
N MET A 119 -9.48 -1.91 -9.15
CA MET A 119 -9.50 -2.03 -10.61
C MET A 119 -10.04 -3.40 -11.01
N GLN A 120 -10.90 -3.44 -12.02
CA GLN A 120 -11.41 -4.69 -12.61
C GLN A 120 -11.34 -4.63 -14.13
N LYS A 121 -11.25 -5.81 -14.76
CA LYS A 121 -11.29 -5.99 -16.21
C LYS A 121 -12.43 -6.97 -16.55
N PRO A 122 -13.71 -6.54 -16.46
CA PRO A 122 -14.87 -7.41 -16.69
C PRO A 122 -14.94 -7.94 -18.13
N HIS A 123 -14.47 -7.15 -19.10
CA HIS A 123 -14.36 -7.56 -20.50
C HIS A 123 -12.88 -7.48 -20.93
N SER A 124 -12.56 -6.70 -21.95
CA SER A 124 -11.19 -6.44 -22.41
C SER A 124 -10.57 -5.19 -21.79
N LYS A 125 -11.38 -4.27 -21.23
CA LYS A 125 -10.93 -2.96 -20.74
C LYS A 125 -10.88 -2.91 -19.21
N TRP A 126 -9.79 -2.36 -18.70
CA TRP A 126 -9.62 -2.05 -17.28
C TRP A 126 -10.48 -0.84 -16.89
N VAL A 127 -11.18 -0.93 -15.76
CA VAL A 127 -11.96 0.15 -15.18
C VAL A 127 -11.65 0.34 -13.70
N VAL A 128 -11.76 1.58 -13.22
CA VAL A 128 -11.81 1.88 -11.79
C VAL A 128 -13.23 1.56 -11.30
N SER A 129 -13.37 0.49 -10.51
CA SER A 129 -14.66 0.07 -9.95
C SER A 129 -14.99 0.77 -8.64
N GLY A 130 -13.96 1.16 -7.87
CA GLY A 130 -14.14 1.93 -6.65
C GLY A 130 -12.84 2.55 -6.16
N MET A 131 -12.94 3.69 -5.48
CA MET A 131 -11.83 4.31 -4.77
C MET A 131 -12.29 4.74 -3.39
N VAL A 132 -11.45 4.51 -2.39
CA VAL A 132 -11.81 4.70 -0.99
C VAL A 132 -10.56 5.03 -0.18
N ALA A 133 -10.68 5.91 0.79
CA ALA A 133 -9.63 6.12 1.78
C ALA A 133 -9.78 5.10 2.90
N ARG A 134 -8.71 4.40 3.27
CA ARG A 134 -8.70 3.51 4.45
C ARG A 134 -8.00 4.21 5.58
N VAL A 135 -8.76 4.62 6.59
CA VAL A 135 -8.25 5.30 7.77
C VAL A 135 -7.84 4.26 8.80
N ALA A 136 -6.62 4.37 9.33
CA ALA A 136 -6.13 3.45 10.36
C ALA A 136 -6.91 3.60 11.68
N ALA A 137 -6.91 2.53 12.48
CA ALA A 137 -7.30 2.61 13.88
C ALA A 137 -6.42 3.62 14.65
N PRO A 138 -6.90 4.19 15.77
CA PRO A 138 -6.10 5.03 16.65
C PRO A 138 -4.74 4.38 16.99
N ASN A 139 -3.67 5.15 17.00
CA ASN A 139 -2.31 4.72 17.38
C ASN A 139 -1.68 3.58 16.55
N HIS A 140 -2.32 3.19 15.44
CA HIS A 140 -1.79 2.22 14.49
C HIS A 140 -0.87 2.88 13.46
N TYR A 141 0.18 2.15 13.09
CA TYR A 141 1.14 2.55 12.06
C TYR A 141 0.88 1.88 10.70
N LEU A 142 -0.20 1.09 10.60
CA LEU A 142 -0.67 0.43 9.39
C LEU A 142 -2.17 0.68 9.22
N THR A 143 -2.60 0.89 7.99
CA THR A 143 -3.97 1.20 7.53
C THR A 143 -4.77 -0.05 7.16
N ASN A 144 -4.55 -1.16 7.87
CA ASN A 144 -5.30 -2.38 7.58
C ASN A 144 -6.73 -2.29 8.13
N TYR A 145 -7.70 -2.30 7.22
CA TYR A 145 -9.12 -2.42 7.49
C TYR A 145 -9.45 -3.52 8.53
N HIS A 146 -8.92 -4.74 8.34
CA HIS A 146 -9.18 -5.87 9.25
C HIS A 146 -8.55 -5.73 10.65
N LYS A 147 -7.83 -4.62 10.92
CA LYS A 147 -7.24 -4.31 12.23
C LYS A 147 -7.89 -3.08 12.86
N GLY A 148 -9.20 -2.89 12.64
CA GLY A 148 -9.99 -1.80 13.20
C GLY A 148 -9.92 -0.49 12.42
N GLY A 149 -9.43 -0.52 11.18
CA GLY A 149 -9.55 0.62 10.26
C GLY A 149 -10.94 0.69 9.63
N HIS A 150 -11.31 1.84 9.08
CA HIS A 150 -12.60 2.03 8.39
C HIS A 150 -12.40 2.70 7.02
N GLY A 151 -13.41 2.60 6.17
CA GLY A 151 -13.46 3.29 4.89
C GLY A 151 -14.09 4.67 5.02
N GLU A 152 -13.53 5.65 4.31
CA GLU A 152 -14.09 7.00 4.16
C GLU A 152 -14.15 7.36 2.67
N PRO A 153 -15.14 8.18 2.25
CA PRO A 153 -15.16 8.77 0.92
C PRO A 153 -13.84 9.48 0.62
N LEU A 154 -13.22 9.14 -0.51
CA LEU A 154 -11.87 9.62 -0.84
C LEU A 154 -11.85 11.14 -1.05
N ASP A 155 -12.89 11.68 -1.69
CA ASP A 155 -13.09 13.11 -1.92
C ASP A 155 -13.13 13.89 -0.60
N LYS A 156 -13.85 13.40 0.42
CA LYS A 156 -13.90 13.97 1.77
C LYS A 156 -12.51 14.03 2.41
N VAL A 157 -11.76 12.93 2.35
CA VAL A 157 -10.39 12.87 2.91
C VAL A 157 -9.43 13.80 2.16
N LEU A 158 -9.52 13.86 0.84
CA LEU A 158 -8.68 14.76 0.03
C LEU A 158 -9.06 16.23 0.24
N ALA A 159 -10.35 16.55 0.42
CA ALA A 159 -10.80 17.90 0.73
C ALA A 159 -10.23 18.36 2.07
N HIS A 160 -10.26 17.52 3.10
CA HIS A 160 -9.61 17.80 4.37
C HIS A 160 -8.10 18.04 4.20
N LEU A 161 -7.41 17.14 3.49
CA LEU A 161 -5.96 17.25 3.27
C LEU A 161 -5.57 18.55 2.54
N PHE A 162 -6.36 18.96 1.54
CA PHE A 162 -6.06 20.13 0.70
C PHE A 162 -6.83 21.38 1.10
N LYS A 163 -7.35 21.44 2.35
CA LYS A 163 -8.08 22.59 2.89
C LYS A 163 -9.20 23.07 1.93
N SER A 164 -9.99 22.12 1.46
CA SER A 164 -11.12 22.31 0.54
C SER A 164 -10.76 22.91 -0.83
N ASN A 165 -9.49 22.95 -1.22
CA ASN A 165 -9.08 23.40 -2.56
C ASN A 165 -9.51 22.38 -3.62
N ARG A 166 -10.65 22.65 -4.28
CA ARG A 166 -11.28 21.77 -5.28
C ARG A 166 -10.34 21.41 -6.44
N ARG A 167 -9.52 22.36 -6.93
CA ARG A 167 -8.55 22.11 -8.00
C ARG A 167 -7.51 21.07 -7.58
N LYS A 168 -6.93 21.18 -6.38
CA LYS A 168 -5.96 20.21 -5.84
C LYS A 168 -6.60 18.83 -5.64
N VAL A 169 -7.84 18.77 -5.13
CA VAL A 169 -8.60 17.53 -4.97
C VAL A 169 -8.82 16.84 -6.32
N ASN A 170 -9.35 17.56 -7.32
CA ASN A 170 -9.61 17.02 -8.65
C ASN A 170 -8.33 16.54 -9.35
N ASN A 171 -7.26 17.34 -9.28
CA ASN A 171 -5.95 16.95 -9.82
C ASN A 171 -5.43 15.67 -9.16
N ARG A 172 -5.63 15.51 -7.85
CA ARG A 172 -5.22 14.31 -7.13
C ARG A 172 -6.03 13.08 -7.53
N LEU A 173 -7.34 13.20 -7.62
CA LEU A 173 -8.22 12.11 -8.06
C LEU A 173 -7.87 11.67 -9.49
N ASN A 174 -7.65 12.62 -10.40
CA ASN A 174 -7.27 12.34 -11.78
C ASN A 174 -5.91 11.66 -11.87
N LEU A 175 -4.93 12.10 -11.07
CA LEU A 175 -3.61 11.46 -11.01
C LEU A 175 -3.71 10.02 -10.49
N ILE A 176 -4.48 9.77 -9.42
CA ILE A 176 -4.68 8.42 -8.90
C ILE A 176 -5.32 7.52 -9.96
N LYS A 177 -6.41 7.96 -10.61
CA LYS A 177 -7.05 7.22 -11.70
C LYS A 177 -6.06 6.91 -12.84
N LYS A 178 -5.28 7.89 -13.27
CA LYS A 178 -4.27 7.73 -14.34
C LYS A 178 -3.23 6.68 -13.96
N LEU A 179 -2.63 6.80 -12.77
CA LEU A 179 -1.63 5.85 -12.28
C LEU A 179 -2.23 4.44 -12.12
N SER A 180 -3.47 4.32 -11.64
CA SER A 180 -4.15 3.02 -11.51
C SER A 180 -4.28 2.30 -12.85
N HIS A 181 -4.68 2.99 -13.92
CA HIS A 181 -4.75 2.40 -15.26
C HIS A 181 -3.35 2.03 -15.79
N MET A 182 -2.34 2.87 -15.55
CA MET A 182 -0.97 2.59 -15.97
C MET A 182 -0.40 1.36 -15.27
N ILE A 183 -0.61 1.22 -13.96
CA ILE A 183 -0.23 0.03 -13.19
C ILE A 183 -0.95 -1.21 -13.73
N ALA A 184 -2.26 -1.11 -13.94
CA ALA A 184 -3.07 -2.22 -14.43
C ALA A 184 -2.59 -2.72 -15.80
N LYS A 185 -2.35 -1.81 -16.75
CA LYS A 185 -1.77 -2.13 -18.07
C LYS A 185 -0.36 -2.72 -17.96
N THR A 186 0.49 -2.13 -17.11
CA THR A 186 1.90 -2.55 -16.93
C THR A 186 2.00 -3.98 -16.39
N LEU A 187 1.19 -4.31 -15.37
CA LEU A 187 1.15 -5.65 -14.82
C LEU A 187 0.46 -6.62 -15.79
N ASN A 188 -0.62 -6.21 -16.45
CA ASN A 188 -1.36 -7.09 -17.35
C ASN A 188 -0.56 -7.48 -18.61
N LYS A 189 0.37 -6.63 -19.09
CA LYS A 189 1.30 -6.97 -20.18
C LYS A 189 2.16 -8.21 -19.88
N ARG A 190 2.56 -8.41 -18.62
CA ARG A 190 3.36 -9.57 -18.18
C ARG A 190 2.49 -10.70 -17.63
N TYR A 191 1.33 -10.37 -17.08
CA TYR A 191 0.44 -11.29 -16.38
C TYR A 191 -0.98 -11.13 -16.95
N SER A 192 -1.21 -11.73 -18.12
CA SER A 192 -2.44 -11.58 -18.91
C SER A 192 -3.71 -12.04 -18.18
N HIS A 193 -3.57 -13.06 -17.32
CA HIS A 193 -4.62 -13.67 -16.51
C HIS A 193 -5.16 -12.79 -15.38
N ILE A 194 -4.50 -11.67 -15.05
CA ILE A 194 -5.00 -10.78 -13.99
C ILE A 194 -6.21 -9.98 -14.53
N CYS A 195 -7.31 -10.08 -13.80
CA CYS A 195 -8.55 -9.34 -14.08
C CYS A 195 -8.99 -8.43 -12.92
N GLU A 196 -8.32 -8.51 -11.75
CA GLU A 196 -8.60 -7.67 -10.58
C GLU A 196 -7.30 -7.15 -9.96
N LEU A 197 -7.29 -5.88 -9.55
CA LEU A 197 -6.17 -5.26 -8.82
C LEU A 197 -6.67 -4.33 -7.72
N GLY A 198 -6.16 -4.48 -6.50
CA GLY A 198 -6.28 -3.48 -5.44
C GLY A 198 -4.97 -2.72 -5.34
N ILE A 199 -4.98 -1.47 -5.77
CA ILE A 199 -3.80 -0.62 -5.78
C ILE A 199 -3.88 0.30 -4.57
N ASP A 200 -2.83 0.29 -3.77
CA ASP A 200 -2.75 1.04 -2.53
C ASP A 200 -1.80 2.22 -2.75
N PHE A 201 -2.32 3.43 -2.60
CA PHE A 201 -1.55 4.67 -2.65
C PHE A 201 -1.48 5.31 -1.27
N VAL A 202 -0.44 6.09 -1.04
CA VAL A 202 -0.33 6.93 0.16
C VAL A 202 0.07 8.35 -0.25
N ILE A 203 -0.30 9.33 0.58
CA ILE A 203 0.05 10.73 0.38
C ILE A 203 0.91 11.20 1.55
N GLU A 204 2.03 11.86 1.26
CA GLU A 204 2.86 12.52 2.27
C GLU A 204 2.30 13.89 2.68
N LYS A 205 2.75 14.43 3.81
CA LYS A 205 2.31 15.73 4.32
C LYS A 205 2.46 16.88 3.30
N ASN A 206 3.49 16.84 2.46
CA ASN A 206 3.71 17.81 1.38
C ASN A 206 2.80 17.58 0.16
N GLY A 207 1.90 16.61 0.21
CA GLY A 207 1.02 16.25 -0.90
C GLY A 207 1.65 15.32 -1.93
N ARG A 208 2.87 14.79 -1.75
CA ARG A 208 3.46 13.82 -2.70
C ARG A 208 2.71 12.49 -2.68
N LEU A 209 2.34 11.98 -3.86
CA LEU A 209 1.70 10.66 -4.00
C LEU A 209 2.77 9.56 -4.09
N TRP A 210 2.49 8.42 -3.48
CA TRP A 210 3.28 7.21 -3.64
C TRP A 210 2.39 5.99 -3.91
N ILE A 211 2.87 5.07 -4.74
CA ILE A 211 2.32 3.74 -4.98
C ILE A 211 2.95 2.82 -3.93
N LEU A 212 2.15 2.37 -2.96
CA LEU A 212 2.63 1.51 -1.88
C LEU A 212 2.69 0.05 -2.32
N GLU A 213 1.61 -0.46 -2.90
CA GLU A 213 1.53 -1.84 -3.42
C GLU A 213 0.42 -2.02 -4.46
N ALA A 214 0.51 -3.10 -5.23
CA ALA A 214 -0.55 -3.58 -6.12
C ALA A 214 -0.88 -5.04 -5.79
N ASN A 215 -2.11 -5.32 -5.37
CA ASN A 215 -2.58 -6.63 -4.93
C ASN A 215 -3.42 -7.28 -6.03
N THR A 216 -3.03 -8.49 -6.46
CA THR A 216 -3.70 -9.24 -7.55
C THR A 216 -4.82 -10.14 -7.07
N ARG A 217 -5.08 -10.16 -5.76
CA ARG A 217 -6.22 -10.82 -5.10
C ARG A 217 -6.78 -9.89 -4.03
N PRO A 218 -7.31 -8.73 -4.41
CA PRO A 218 -7.76 -7.72 -3.45
C PRO A 218 -9.08 -8.14 -2.79
N GLY A 219 -9.22 -7.86 -1.49
CA GLY A 219 -10.52 -7.86 -0.84
C GLY A 219 -11.31 -6.59 -1.19
N TYR A 220 -12.63 -6.71 -1.27
CA TYR A 220 -13.56 -5.62 -1.59
C TYR A 220 -14.63 -5.40 -0.51
N GLN A 221 -14.61 -6.19 0.58
CA GLN A 221 -15.60 -6.14 1.66
C GLN A 221 -15.69 -4.75 2.31
N LEU A 222 -14.59 -3.99 2.33
CA LEU A 222 -14.62 -2.64 2.89
C LEU A 222 -15.62 -1.72 2.15
N PHE A 223 -15.86 -1.94 0.86
CA PHE A 223 -16.77 -1.10 0.07
C PHE A 223 -18.24 -1.30 0.47
N SER A 224 -18.60 -2.45 1.05
CA SER A 224 -19.97 -2.67 1.54
C SER A 224 -20.30 -1.88 2.80
N HIS A 225 -19.29 -1.34 3.49
CA HIS A 225 -19.45 -0.58 4.72
C HIS A 225 -19.48 0.94 4.48
N LEU A 226 -19.41 1.36 3.20
CA LEU A 226 -19.56 2.76 2.84
C LEU A 226 -21.05 3.14 2.80
N PRO A 227 -21.44 4.36 3.19
CA PRO A 227 -22.82 4.81 3.08
C PRO A 227 -23.35 4.71 1.64
N ASP A 228 -22.55 5.15 0.67
CA ASP A 228 -22.85 4.99 -0.75
C ASP A 228 -22.43 3.61 -1.26
N GLN A 229 -23.44 2.80 -1.60
CA GLN A 229 -23.27 1.43 -2.10
C GLN A 229 -22.96 1.34 -3.59
N THR A 230 -22.93 2.46 -4.33
CA THR A 230 -22.74 2.48 -5.80
C THR A 230 -21.47 1.75 -6.22
N MET A 231 -20.35 2.03 -5.54
CA MET A 231 -19.07 1.36 -5.80
C MET A 231 -19.14 -0.14 -5.50
N PHE A 232 -19.78 -0.54 -4.40
CA PHE A 232 -19.90 -1.95 -4.02
C PHE A 232 -20.74 -2.74 -5.04
N ARG A 233 -21.88 -2.20 -5.46
CA ARG A 233 -22.74 -2.80 -6.51
C ARG A 233 -21.97 -2.95 -7.82
N LYS A 234 -21.24 -1.91 -8.25
CA LYS A 234 -20.38 -1.95 -9.45
C LYS A 234 -19.30 -3.04 -9.36
N ILE A 235 -18.63 -3.14 -8.21
CA ILE A 235 -17.60 -4.17 -7.97
C ILE A 235 -18.19 -5.57 -8.09
N ARG A 236 -19.35 -5.82 -7.47
CA ARG A 236 -20.03 -7.12 -7.53
C ARG A 236 -20.47 -7.47 -8.96
N LYS A 237 -21.11 -6.55 -9.67
CA LYS A 237 -21.51 -6.73 -11.07
C LYS A 237 -20.34 -7.14 -11.95
N ASN A 238 -19.24 -6.39 -11.88
CA ASN A 238 -18.02 -6.70 -12.62
C ASN A 238 -17.42 -8.04 -12.21
N LYS A 239 -17.53 -8.43 -10.94
CA LYS A 239 -17.02 -9.72 -10.46
C LYS A 239 -17.80 -10.91 -11.03
N CYS A 240 -19.11 -10.79 -11.24
CA CYS A 240 -19.89 -11.78 -11.99
C CYS A 240 -19.40 -11.90 -13.43
N LEU A 241 -19.26 -10.77 -14.14
CA LEU A 241 -18.80 -10.74 -15.53
C LEU A 241 -17.40 -11.34 -15.73
N ILE A 242 -16.49 -11.14 -14.76
CA ILE A 242 -15.16 -11.77 -14.78
C ILE A 242 -15.27 -13.29 -14.65
N ARG A 243 -16.16 -13.79 -13.78
CA ARG A 243 -16.30 -15.23 -13.53
C ARG A 243 -16.87 -15.98 -14.73
N THR A 244 -17.89 -15.42 -15.37
CA THR A 244 -18.56 -16.04 -16.54
C THR A 244 -17.67 -16.15 -17.77
N ARG A 245 -16.52 -15.46 -17.81
CA ARG A 245 -15.53 -15.58 -18.89
C ARG A 245 -14.59 -16.79 -18.71
N HIS A 246 -14.52 -17.33 -17.50
CA HIS A 246 -13.61 -18.42 -17.13
C HIS A 246 -14.32 -19.75 -16.90
N THR A 247 -15.64 -19.78 -17.15
CA THR A 247 -16.50 -20.95 -17.29
C THR A 247 -16.78 -21.15 -18.76
#